data_AF-A0A2D4IET7-F1
#
_entry.id   AF-A0A2D4IET7-F1
#
_cell.length_a   1.000
_cell.length_b   1.000
_cell.length_c   1.000
_cell.angle_alpha   90.00
_cell.angle_beta   90.00
_cell.angle_gamma   90.00
#
_symmetry.space_group_name_H-M   'P 1'
#
loop_
_entity.id
_entity.type
_entity.pdbx_description
1 polymer ?
#
loop_
_entity_poly.entity_id
_entity_poly.type
_entity_poly.pdbx_seq_one_letter_code
_entity_poly.pdbx_strand_id
1 'polypeptide(L)'
;EGADLACITETWLGQEGGVPLSEMCPDGFQILHQPRLQGRGGGVAIIARKNLCPRRIPVPEIAGCESLLLKLDSKVQLGLLLTYLPPSCIATALPALLEVIAGLAVEFPRLMVLGDFNLPLLGEHSEVAQEFVASMATMDLTQII
;
A
#
# COMPACT_ATOMS: atom_id res chain seq x y z
N GLU A 1 -0.19 5.22 -24.69
CA GLU A 1 -0.11 5.60 -23.27
C GLU A 1 0.72 4.58 -22.52
N GLY A 2 1.49 4.98 -21.52
CA GLY A 2 2.28 4.05 -20.70
C GLY A 2 2.03 4.36 -19.23
N ALA A 3 1.90 3.34 -18.40
CA ALA A 3 1.71 3.51 -16.96
C ALA A 3 2.93 4.20 -16.32
N ASP A 4 2.67 5.07 -15.35
CA ASP A 4 3.73 5.75 -14.58
C ASP A 4 4.02 5.07 -13.24
N LEU A 5 3.12 4.18 -12.80
CA LEU A 5 3.13 3.52 -11.51
C LEU A 5 2.59 2.08 -11.65
N ALA A 6 3.22 1.14 -10.95
CA ALA A 6 2.66 -0.18 -10.68
C ALA A 6 2.81 -0.51 -9.20
N CYS A 7 1.70 -0.92 -8.58
CA CYS A 7 1.64 -1.34 -7.17
C CYS A 7 1.42 -2.85 -7.13
N ILE A 8 2.29 -3.56 -6.44
CA ILE A 8 2.34 -5.02 -6.42
C ILE A 8 2.23 -5.48 -4.98
N THR A 9 1.18 -6.23 -4.67
CA THR A 9 1.07 -7.03 -3.45
C THR A 9 1.51 -8.46 -3.74
N GLU A 10 1.83 -9.22 -2.70
CA GLU A 10 2.29 -10.60 -2.85
C GLU A 10 3.48 -10.70 -3.81
N THR A 11 4.59 -10.05 -3.46
CA THR A 11 5.83 -10.15 -4.23
C THR A 11 6.52 -11.52 -4.06
N TRP A 12 6.33 -12.19 -2.92
CA TRP A 12 7.01 -13.43 -2.54
C TRP A 12 8.54 -13.33 -2.51
N LEU A 13 9.06 -12.11 -2.29
CA LEU A 13 10.50 -11.85 -2.24
C LEU A 13 10.96 -11.70 -0.79
N GLY A 14 12.11 -12.31 -0.48
CA GLY A 14 12.79 -12.14 0.80
C GLY A 14 13.50 -10.79 0.92
N GLN A 15 14.24 -10.59 2.01
CA GLN A 15 15.04 -9.37 2.23
C GLN A 15 16.03 -9.10 1.09
N GLU A 16 16.63 -10.15 0.55
CA GLU A 16 17.55 -10.09 -0.58
C GLU A 16 16.85 -9.86 -1.94
N GLY A 17 15.51 -9.82 -1.99
CA GLY A 17 14.76 -9.42 -3.18
C GLY A 17 14.66 -10.45 -4.31
N GLY A 18 15.13 -11.70 -4.14
CA GLY A 18 15.14 -12.71 -5.22
C GLY A 18 16.05 -12.28 -6.38
N VAL A 19 15.79 -12.75 -7.62
CA VAL A 19 16.37 -12.06 -8.80
C VAL A 19 15.99 -10.59 -8.63
N PRO A 20 16.95 -9.66 -8.47
CA PRO A 20 16.65 -8.38 -7.86
C PRO A 20 15.55 -7.72 -8.67
N LEU A 21 14.42 -7.36 -8.04
CA LEU A 21 13.39 -6.57 -8.73
C LEU A 21 14.03 -5.38 -9.46
N SER A 22 15.07 -4.80 -8.87
CA SER A 22 15.90 -3.76 -9.49
C SER A 22 16.53 -4.15 -10.83
N GLU A 23 16.95 -5.40 -11.04
CA GLU A 23 17.46 -5.91 -12.32
C GLU A 23 16.35 -6.07 -13.36
N MET A 24 15.11 -6.28 -12.92
CA MET A 24 13.92 -6.33 -13.79
C MET A 24 13.23 -4.97 -13.95
N CYS A 25 13.76 -3.90 -13.33
CA CYS A 25 13.16 -2.59 -13.38
C CYS A 25 13.30 -1.99 -14.79
N PRO A 26 12.21 -1.57 -15.44
CA PRO A 26 12.28 -0.90 -16.74
C PRO A 26 13.11 0.39 -16.67
N ASP A 27 13.75 0.74 -17.78
CA ASP A 27 14.51 1.98 -17.91
C ASP A 27 13.63 3.20 -17.59
N GLY A 28 14.19 4.12 -16.80
CA GLY A 28 13.47 5.32 -16.34
C GLY A 28 12.52 5.09 -15.16
N PHE A 29 12.44 3.87 -14.61
CA PHE A 29 11.70 3.55 -13.39
C PHE A 29 12.64 3.22 -12.23
N GLN A 30 12.10 3.26 -11.01
CA GLN A 30 12.75 2.72 -9.83
C GLN A 30 11.76 1.87 -9.04
N ILE A 31 12.29 0.93 -8.27
CA ILE A 31 11.50 0.02 -7.45
C ILE A 31 11.82 0.24 -5.99
N LEU A 32 10.77 0.36 -5.18
CA LEU A 32 10.84 0.33 -3.73
C LEU A 32 10.02 -0.86 -3.26
N HIS A 33 10.57 -1.66 -2.35
CA HIS A 33 9.88 -2.86 -1.84
C HIS A 33 9.97 -2.97 -0.32
N GLN A 34 8.99 -3.67 0.24
CA GLN A 34 8.95 -4.10 1.62
C GLN A 34 8.66 -5.61 1.64
N PRO A 35 9.65 -6.46 1.90
CA PRO A 35 9.45 -7.91 1.98
C PRO A 35 8.68 -8.27 3.26
N ARG A 36 8.05 -9.45 3.25
CA ARG A 36 7.52 -10.05 4.49
C ARG A 36 8.69 -10.41 5.41
N LEU A 37 8.62 -10.00 6.67
CA LEU A 37 9.70 -10.22 7.64
C LEU A 37 9.87 -11.69 8.01
N GLN A 38 8.77 -12.44 8.15
CA GLN A 38 8.77 -13.84 8.57
C GLN A 38 7.64 -14.63 7.90
N GLY A 39 7.89 -15.91 7.61
CA GLY A 39 6.90 -16.80 6.99
C GLY A 39 7.01 -16.87 5.46
N ARG A 40 5.95 -17.34 4.81
CA ARG A 40 5.87 -17.52 3.34
C ARG A 40 4.87 -16.53 2.73
N GLY A 41 5.13 -16.10 1.50
CA GLY A 41 4.24 -15.20 0.74
C GLY A 41 4.35 -13.73 1.13
N GLY A 42 3.37 -12.93 0.71
CA GLY A 42 3.28 -11.51 1.05
C GLY A 42 4.38 -10.62 0.45
N GLY A 43 4.62 -9.49 1.13
CA GLY A 43 5.50 -8.42 0.66
C GLY A 43 4.84 -7.52 -0.38
N VAL A 44 5.29 -6.29 -0.45
CA VAL A 44 4.76 -5.26 -1.36
C VAL A 44 5.89 -4.57 -2.13
N ALA A 45 5.61 -4.13 -3.35
CA ALA A 45 6.52 -3.32 -4.15
C ALA A 45 5.79 -2.24 -4.95
N ILE A 46 6.46 -1.10 -5.12
CA ILE A 46 6.01 -0.02 -6.00
C ILE A 46 7.09 0.23 -7.04
N ILE A 47 6.70 0.17 -8.30
CA ILE A 47 7.51 0.56 -9.45
C ILE A 47 6.99 1.92 -9.91
N ALA A 48 7.83 2.94 -9.96
CA ALA A 48 7.42 4.30 -10.30
C ALA A 48 8.45 4.98 -11.21
N ARG A 49 7.98 5.83 -12.14
CA ARG A 49 8.90 6.63 -12.98
C ARG A 49 9.79 7.51 -12.11
N LYS A 50 11.08 7.57 -12.45
CA LYS A 50 12.07 8.36 -11.70
C LYS A 50 11.76 9.86 -11.66
N ASN A 51 11.12 10.39 -12.71
CA ASN A 51 10.74 11.81 -12.79
C ASN A 51 9.59 12.20 -11.83
N LEU A 52 8.89 11.24 -11.24
CA LEU A 52 7.95 11.48 -10.15
C LEU A 52 8.66 11.64 -8.80
N CYS A 53 9.99 11.46 -8.77
CA CYS A 53 10.83 11.56 -7.59
C CYS A 53 10.24 10.82 -6.36
N PRO A 54 9.86 9.52 -6.50
CA PRO A 54 9.28 8.77 -5.40
C PRO A 54 10.28 8.65 -4.25
N ARG A 55 9.83 8.95 -3.04
CA ARG A 55 10.62 8.85 -1.81
C ARG A 55 9.87 8.02 -0.80
N ARG A 56 10.52 6.97 -0.27
CA ARG A 56 9.97 6.20 0.85
C ARG A 56 9.90 7.07 2.09
N ILE A 57 8.75 7.04 2.75
CA ILE A 57 8.54 7.67 4.06
C ILE A 57 8.29 6.54 5.08
N PRO A 58 8.80 6.67 6.32
CA PRO A 58 8.45 5.75 7.38
C PRO A 58 6.94 5.69 7.58
N VAL A 59 6.40 4.48 7.72
CA VAL A 59 5.02 4.23 8.14
C VAL A 59 5.08 3.38 9.40
N PRO A 60 4.19 3.57 10.40
CA PRO A 60 4.16 2.71 11.57
C PRO A 60 4.05 1.24 11.17
N GLU A 61 4.86 0.39 11.80
CA GLU A 61 4.80 -1.05 11.57
C GLU A 61 3.56 -1.63 12.25
N ILE A 62 2.78 -2.40 11.48
CA ILE A 62 1.58 -3.08 11.97
C ILE A 62 1.85 -4.58 11.90
N ALA A 63 1.77 -5.27 13.03
CA ALA A 63 2.00 -6.71 13.09
C ALA A 63 1.01 -7.45 12.18
N GLY A 64 1.53 -8.28 11.27
CA GLY A 64 0.71 -9.04 10.32
C GLY A 64 0.19 -8.22 9.15
N CYS A 65 0.72 -7.03 8.89
CA CYS A 65 0.37 -6.19 7.74
C CYS A 65 1.64 -5.65 7.10
N GLU A 66 1.79 -5.84 5.79
CA GLU A 66 2.90 -5.29 5.03
C GLU A 66 2.47 -3.97 4.39
N SER A 67 3.20 -2.88 4.65
CA SER A 67 2.88 -1.56 4.10
C SER A 67 4.13 -0.81 3.61
N LEU A 68 3.95 -0.05 2.53
CA LEU A 68 4.97 0.81 1.94
C LEU A 68 4.37 2.16 1.60
N LEU A 69 4.84 3.21 2.26
CA LEU A 69 4.43 4.58 2.02
C LEU A 69 5.47 5.31 1.16
N LEU A 70 5.03 5.85 0.03
CA LEU A 70 5.83 6.76 -0.80
C LEU A 70 5.22 8.15 -0.83
N LYS A 71 6.09 9.14 -0.94
CA LYS A 71 5.74 10.50 -1.35
C LYS A 71 6.26 10.74 -2.76
N LEU A 72 5.37 11.15 -3.64
CA LEU A 72 5.71 11.58 -4.99
C LEU A 72 5.84 13.10 -5.02
N ASP A 73 6.96 13.58 -5.56
CA ASP A 73 7.25 15.01 -5.65
C ASP A 73 6.50 15.63 -6.84
N SER A 74 5.19 15.77 -6.65
CA SER A 74 4.32 16.55 -7.52
C SER A 74 4.12 17.95 -6.95
N LYS A 75 3.56 18.88 -7.74
CA LYS A 75 3.21 20.26 -7.31
C LYS A 75 2.38 20.33 -6.02
N VAL A 76 1.82 19.20 -5.61
CA VAL A 76 0.72 19.04 -4.67
C VAL A 76 0.95 17.88 -3.71
N GLN A 77 2.14 17.27 -3.72
CA GLN A 77 2.61 16.23 -2.81
C GLN A 77 1.62 15.08 -2.62
N LEU A 78 1.76 14.04 -3.44
CA LEU A 78 0.90 12.85 -3.38
C LEU A 78 1.54 11.80 -2.46
N GLY A 79 0.82 11.42 -1.40
CA GLY A 79 1.10 10.25 -0.58
C GLY A 79 0.50 8.99 -1.21
N LEU A 80 1.27 7.92 -1.25
CA LEU A 80 0.88 6.63 -1.80
C LEU A 80 1.16 5.54 -0.77
N LEU A 81 0.12 5.05 -0.11
CA LEU A 81 0.19 3.92 0.79
C LEU A 81 -0.20 2.65 0.05
N LEU A 82 0.76 1.74 -0.13
CA LEU A 82 0.49 0.38 -0.60
C LEU A 82 0.47 -0.58 0.58
N THR A 83 -0.61 -1.33 0.73
CA THR A 83 -0.80 -2.28 1.82
C THR A 83 -1.18 -3.67 1.31
N TYR A 84 -0.61 -4.69 1.93
CA TYR A 84 -1.11 -6.06 1.85
C TYR A 84 -1.55 -6.49 3.26
N LEU A 85 -2.86 -6.77 3.40
CA LEU A 85 -3.44 -7.29 4.63
C LEU A 85 -3.82 -8.76 4.40
N PRO A 86 -3.09 -9.72 4.99
CA PRO A 86 -3.42 -11.13 4.92
C PRO A 86 -4.80 -11.41 5.53
N PRO A 87 -5.58 -12.35 4.98
CA PRO A 87 -6.92 -12.68 5.48
C PRO A 87 -6.90 -13.14 6.95
N SER A 88 -5.83 -13.81 7.38
CA SER A 88 -5.64 -14.27 8.75
C SER A 88 -5.42 -13.15 9.77
N CYS A 89 -5.12 -11.93 9.33
CA CYS A 89 -4.71 -10.81 10.19
C CYS A 89 -5.73 -9.68 10.22
N ILE A 90 -6.84 -9.77 9.48
CA ILE A 90 -7.85 -8.71 9.37
C ILE A 90 -8.33 -8.25 10.75
N ALA A 91 -8.76 -9.18 11.61
CA ALA A 91 -9.32 -8.84 12.92
C ALA A 91 -8.32 -8.13 13.85
N THR A 92 -7.02 -8.38 13.69
CA THR A 92 -5.97 -7.83 14.59
C THR A 92 -5.29 -6.58 14.03
N ALA A 93 -5.14 -6.49 12.71
CA ALA A 93 -4.34 -5.45 12.06
C ALA A 93 -5.20 -4.35 11.41
N LEU A 94 -6.46 -4.63 11.05
CA LEU A 94 -7.32 -3.63 10.40
C LEU A 94 -7.57 -2.38 11.25
N PRO A 95 -7.84 -2.46 12.57
CA PRO A 95 -8.05 -1.26 13.39
C PRO A 95 -6.82 -0.35 13.41
N ALA A 96 -5.64 -0.93 13.62
CA ALA A 96 -4.37 -0.19 13.60
C ALA A 96 -4.08 0.41 12.21
N LEU A 97 -4.43 -0.31 11.13
CA LEU A 97 -4.31 0.19 9.77
C LEU A 97 -5.20 1.40 9.52
N LEU A 98 -6.45 1.39 10.01
CA LEU A 98 -7.37 2.52 9.90
C LEU A 98 -6.85 3.75 10.66
N GLU A 99 -6.27 3.57 11.85
CA GLU A 99 -5.64 4.66 12.60
C GLU A 99 -4.46 5.28 11.82
N VAL A 100 -3.63 4.44 11.21
CA VAL A 100 -2.52 4.90 10.36
C VAL A 100 -3.04 5.66 9.15
N ILE A 101 -4.05 5.15 8.45
CA ILE A 101 -4.64 5.82 7.29
C ILE A 101 -5.24 7.17 7.70
N ALA A 102 -5.92 7.25 8.85
CA ALA A 102 -6.47 8.50 9.36
C ALA A 102 -5.38 9.55 9.60
N GLY A 103 -4.27 9.16 10.24
CA GLY A 103 -3.12 10.06 10.44
C GLY A 103 -2.51 10.53 9.12
N LEU A 104 -2.38 9.64 8.15
CA LEU A 104 -1.86 9.96 6.82
C LEU A 104 -2.81 10.86 6.02
N ALA A 105 -4.13 10.70 6.15
CA ALA A 105 -5.11 11.56 5.48
C ALA A 105 -5.01 13.02 5.96
N VAL A 106 -4.61 13.24 7.21
CA VAL A 106 -4.31 14.58 7.73
C VAL A 106 -2.97 15.12 7.22
N GLU A 107 -1.94 14.27 7.14
CA GLU A 107 -0.60 14.67 6.70
C GLU A 107 -0.51 14.94 5.19
N PHE A 108 -1.24 14.16 4.39
CA PHE A 108 -1.19 14.19 2.94
C PHE A 108 -2.50 14.71 2.35
N PRO A 109 -2.54 15.96 1.84
CA PRO A 109 -3.73 16.53 1.19
C PRO A 109 -4.22 15.70 -0.01
N ARG A 110 -3.34 14.88 -0.58
CA ARG A 110 -3.70 13.81 -1.52
C ARG A 110 -3.07 12.53 -1.04
N LEU A 111 -3.91 11.63 -0.55
CA LEU A 111 -3.53 10.28 -0.20
C LEU A 111 -4.20 9.31 -1.16
N MET A 112 -3.41 8.41 -1.75
CA MET A 112 -3.91 7.22 -2.41
C MET A 112 -3.57 6.02 -1.54
N VAL A 113 -4.61 5.30 -1.13
CA VAL A 113 -4.50 4.03 -0.42
C VAL A 113 -4.82 2.92 -1.41
N LEU A 114 -3.84 2.04 -1.63
CA LEU A 114 -3.90 0.95 -2.59
C LEU A 114 -3.52 -0.34 -1.89
N GLY A 115 -4.04 -1.46 -2.38
CA GLY A 115 -3.67 -2.72 -1.78
C GLY A 115 -4.64 -3.85 -2.03
N ASP A 116 -4.25 -5.00 -1.51
CA ASP A 116 -5.13 -6.13 -1.30
C ASP A 116 -5.38 -6.23 0.21
N PHE A 117 -6.60 -5.85 0.60
CA PHE A 117 -7.04 -5.86 1.98
C PHE A 117 -7.65 -7.21 2.40
N ASN A 118 -7.83 -8.14 1.45
CA ASN A 118 -8.54 -9.41 1.63
C ASN A 118 -9.92 -9.28 2.32
N LEU A 119 -10.57 -8.12 2.19
CA LEU A 119 -11.91 -7.91 2.71
C LEU A 119 -12.93 -8.66 1.86
N PRO A 120 -13.98 -9.26 2.47
CA PRO A 120 -15.06 -9.85 1.71
C PRO A 120 -15.69 -8.84 0.75
N LEU A 121 -16.20 -9.32 -0.39
CA LEU A 121 -16.75 -8.48 -1.45
C LEU A 121 -17.89 -7.58 -0.93
N LEU A 122 -17.87 -6.31 -1.37
CA LEU A 122 -18.94 -5.33 -1.20
C LEU A 122 -20.23 -5.84 -1.85
N GLY A 123 -21.04 -6.58 -1.10
CA GLY A 123 -22.25 -7.24 -1.61
C GLY A 123 -22.63 -8.46 -0.77
N GLU A 124 -21.64 -9.11 -0.15
CA GLU A 124 -21.90 -9.97 0.99
C GLU A 124 -22.14 -9.07 2.22
N HIS A 125 -22.99 -9.46 3.16
CA HIS A 125 -23.29 -8.70 4.39
C HIS A 125 -22.09 -8.66 5.37
N SER A 126 -20.88 -8.41 4.86
CA SER A 126 -19.66 -8.29 5.64
C SER A 126 -19.64 -6.94 6.35
N GLU A 127 -19.94 -7.00 7.65
CA GLU A 127 -19.84 -5.85 8.57
C GLU A 127 -18.46 -5.20 8.51
N VAL A 128 -17.39 -6.01 8.41
CA VAL A 128 -16.00 -5.52 8.34
C VAL A 128 -15.74 -4.73 7.06
N ALA A 129 -16.23 -5.18 5.90
CA ALA A 129 -16.06 -4.44 4.65
C ALA A 129 -16.84 -3.12 4.67
N GLN A 130 -18.03 -3.11 5.27
CA GLN A 130 -18.85 -1.91 5.44
C GLN A 130 -18.20 -0.90 6.40
N GLU A 131 -17.68 -1.37 7.53
CA GLU A 131 -16.94 -0.55 8.50
C GLU A 131 -15.67 0.04 7.87
N PHE A 132 -14.94 -0.74 7.08
CA PHE A 132 -13.78 -0.24 6.34
C PHE A 132 -14.17 0.89 5.39
N VAL A 133 -15.18 0.69 4.53
CA VAL A 133 -15.63 1.73 3.59
C VAL A 133 -16.16 2.96 4.31
N ALA A 134 -16.93 2.78 5.39
CA ALA A 134 -17.41 3.89 6.21
C ALA A 134 -16.25 4.68 6.82
N SER A 135 -15.24 3.98 7.37
CA SER A 135 -14.05 4.59 7.94
C SER A 135 -13.28 5.40 6.88
N MET A 136 -13.05 4.84 5.69
CA MET A 136 -12.41 5.56 4.59
C MET A 136 -13.19 6.81 4.19
N ALA A 137 -14.52 6.74 4.14
CA ALA A 137 -15.37 7.88 3.83
C ALA A 137 -15.28 9.00 4.90
N THR A 138 -15.14 8.65 6.19
CA THR A 138 -14.92 9.66 7.25
C THR A 138 -13.57 10.39 7.14
N MET A 139 -12.62 9.81 6.40
CA MET A 139 -11.30 10.38 6.13
C MET A 139 -11.27 11.14 4.78
N ASP A 140 -12.43 11.45 4.21
CA ASP A 140 -12.61 12.03 2.88
C ASP A 140 -11.96 11.22 1.74
N LEU A 141 -11.72 9.91 1.96
CA LEU A 141 -11.21 9.00 0.94
C LEU A 141 -12.37 8.41 0.14
N THR A 142 -12.29 8.55 -1.18
CA THR A 142 -13.29 7.98 -2.10
C THR A 142 -12.72 6.78 -2.82
N GLN A 143 -13.49 5.70 -2.90
CA GLN A 143 -13.13 4.54 -3.69
C GLN A 143 -13.18 4.87 -5.18
N ILE A 144 -12.11 4.57 -5.91
CA ILE A 144 -12.03 4.70 -7.37
C ILE A 144 -12.00 3.27 -7.93
N ILE A 145 -12.98 2.93 -8.79
CA ILE A 145 -13.07 1.65 -9.50
C ILE A 145 -13.03 1.95 -11.00
#